data_AF-X6MP69-F1
#
_entry.id   AF-X6MP69-F1
#
_cell.length_a   1.000
_cell.length_b   1.000
_cell.length_c   1.000
_cell.angle_alpha   90.00
_cell.angle_beta   90.00
_cell.angle_gamma   90.00
#
_symmetry.space_group_name_H-M   'P 1'
#
loop_
_entity.id
_entity.type
_entity.pdbx_description
1 polymer ?
#
loop_
_entity_poly.entity_id
_entity_poly.type
_entity_poly.pdbx_seq_one_letter_code
_entity_poly.pdbx_strand_id
1 'polypeptide(L)'
;MFAEVIFCLKNCKRYSEAMEYGKKALAVYRDSKHKACDLFLLQSVEEVMQLLQKIQAAEKIHMRIRDSKSFDDVEGFVHLCETYNLHFNSSRANIDTQQKFESLVRSYQSQRKAKAKLEQDYNLLKMRTEFELRLLKNENERLKAQIVELLANAQCLRSIVIYGDAPRRHKVNEAKPNFETGDNFKGSVSAHELRKFIKNIYSQQKKGCGGLLLSSICKKKKKKSLNMNENEITIKTREKTHKCYLENIKRFVKENGEYNENPQRCVIPCPNGTVRLVSCHDLIMAVTITNDPRIPSLNGENGVKAKMDIPIASVLVQYCGMEYLSTEFDEIYRDTTEQTSRNRYAFELAIEEKRILQRLEENDWTLNGCHYKQDLCSHENCTPTIRVGNQHLHFVIDGMGLNPCNDVTNLWCLFNDCRKNINVQTPTTDDLRFQNCEFVQVTVDGWTSVFVVTNKYVKKGEDLMLYYGQTYGESLVEHSQYVQNTKEKQQFIDMQMPRVCEPLWHHLLFLYVLYLIGVFANTFVLFTKFYLFNISC
;
A
#
# COMPACT_ATOMS: atom_id res chain seq x y z
N MET A 1 10.43 -107.25 -8.80
CA MET A 1 10.86 -105.89 -8.36
C MET A 1 11.63 -105.14 -9.43
N PHE A 2 12.88 -105.46 -9.83
CA PHE A 2 13.57 -104.64 -10.85
C PHE A 2 12.85 -104.64 -12.22
N ALA A 3 12.24 -105.76 -12.60
CA ALA A 3 11.33 -105.82 -13.74
C ALA A 3 10.10 -104.87 -13.60
N GLU A 4 9.57 -104.65 -12.40
CA GLU A 4 8.47 -103.70 -12.14
C GLU A 4 8.94 -102.26 -12.29
N VAL A 5 10.15 -101.93 -11.82
CA VAL A 5 10.77 -100.62 -12.06
C VAL A 5 10.87 -100.37 -13.56
N ILE A 6 11.41 -101.32 -14.33
CA ILE A 6 11.51 -101.21 -15.80
C ILE A 6 10.12 -101.13 -16.47
N PHE A 7 9.12 -101.87 -15.98
CA PHE A 7 7.75 -101.86 -16.49
C PHE A 7 7.07 -100.49 -16.26
N CYS A 8 7.11 -99.97 -15.03
CA CYS A 8 6.56 -98.65 -14.68
C CYS A 8 7.21 -97.52 -15.51
N LEU A 9 8.52 -97.64 -15.79
CA LEU A 9 9.27 -96.69 -16.60
C LEU A 9 8.94 -96.78 -18.09
N LYS A 10 8.95 -97.98 -18.69
CA LYS A 10 8.67 -98.16 -20.12
C LYS A 10 7.22 -97.89 -20.50
N ASN A 11 6.27 -98.38 -19.72
CA ASN A 11 4.89 -98.54 -20.18
C ASN A 11 3.92 -97.49 -19.62
N CYS A 12 4.24 -96.82 -18.50
CA CYS A 12 3.26 -95.98 -17.81
C CYS A 12 3.73 -94.58 -17.40
N LYS A 13 5.03 -94.25 -17.48
CA LYS A 13 5.62 -92.99 -16.94
C LYS A 13 5.27 -92.72 -15.46
N ARG A 14 4.99 -93.76 -14.68
CA ARG A 14 4.60 -93.66 -13.26
C ARG A 14 5.86 -93.51 -12.39
N TYR A 15 6.57 -92.38 -12.53
CA TYR A 15 7.89 -92.16 -11.92
C TYR A 15 7.88 -92.25 -10.40
N SER A 16 6.81 -91.81 -9.74
CA SER A 16 6.59 -91.96 -8.29
C SER A 16 6.60 -93.42 -7.83
N GLU A 17 5.96 -94.30 -8.58
CA GLU A 17 5.88 -95.74 -8.27
C GLU A 17 7.16 -96.47 -8.67
N ALA A 18 7.78 -96.11 -9.80
CA ALA A 18 9.10 -96.61 -10.16
C ALA A 18 10.15 -96.28 -9.07
N MET A 19 10.09 -95.08 -8.50
CA MET A 19 10.86 -94.68 -7.32
C MET A 19 10.55 -95.50 -6.07
N GLU A 20 9.28 -95.85 -5.83
CA GLU A 20 8.89 -96.67 -4.68
C GLU A 20 9.35 -98.13 -4.82
N TYR A 21 9.15 -98.74 -6.00
CA TYR A 21 9.66 -100.08 -6.31
C TYR A 21 11.18 -100.14 -6.31
N GLY A 22 11.87 -99.07 -6.74
CA GLY A 22 13.32 -98.96 -6.66
C GLY A 22 13.83 -98.88 -5.22
N LYS A 23 13.18 -98.11 -4.34
CA LYS A 23 13.47 -98.12 -2.88
C LYS A 23 13.27 -99.50 -2.26
N LYS A 24 12.16 -100.17 -2.57
CA LYS A 24 11.87 -101.53 -2.08
C LYS A 24 12.89 -102.55 -2.59
N ALA A 25 13.34 -102.43 -3.83
CA ALA A 25 14.42 -103.24 -4.37
C ALA A 25 15.75 -103.01 -3.62
N LEU A 26 16.15 -101.74 -3.43
CA LEU A 26 17.40 -101.41 -2.71
C LEU A 26 17.40 -101.91 -1.26
N ALA A 27 16.27 -101.84 -0.55
CA ALA A 27 16.17 -102.38 0.80
C ALA A 27 16.45 -103.90 0.82
N VAL A 28 15.72 -104.67 -0.01
CA VAL A 28 15.89 -106.14 -0.08
C VAL A 28 17.29 -106.56 -0.56
N TYR A 29 17.90 -105.82 -1.50
CA TYR A 29 19.27 -106.10 -1.93
C TYR A 29 20.34 -105.74 -0.89
N ARG A 30 20.10 -104.77 0.00
CA ARG A 30 21.04 -104.42 1.08
C ARG A 30 21.02 -105.42 2.25
N ASP A 31 19.89 -106.09 2.47
CA ASP A 31 19.77 -107.17 3.47
C ASP A 31 20.22 -108.55 2.94
N SER A 32 20.49 -108.66 1.63
CA SER A 32 21.04 -109.87 0.98
C SER A 32 22.45 -110.20 1.48
N LYS A 33 22.70 -111.47 1.83
CA LYS A 33 24.05 -111.96 2.19
C LYS A 33 24.92 -112.36 0.98
N HIS A 34 24.41 -112.27 -0.26
CA HIS A 34 25.11 -112.74 -1.46
C HIS A 34 26.05 -111.68 -2.08
N LYS A 35 27.17 -111.40 -1.40
CA LYS A 35 28.09 -110.28 -1.66
C LYS A 35 28.89 -110.25 -2.99
N ALA A 36 28.57 -111.08 -3.99
CA ALA A 36 29.37 -111.19 -5.22
C ALA A 36 28.65 -110.75 -6.50
N CYS A 37 27.45 -111.26 -6.77
CA CYS A 37 26.75 -110.99 -8.04
C CYS A 37 25.85 -109.75 -8.00
N ASP A 38 25.42 -109.32 -6.82
CA ASP A 38 24.40 -108.27 -6.67
C ASP A 38 24.95 -106.83 -6.84
N LEU A 39 26.27 -106.62 -6.79
CA LEU A 39 26.88 -105.27 -6.71
C LEU A 39 26.58 -104.41 -7.96
N PHE A 40 26.70 -104.99 -9.15
CA PHE A 40 26.41 -104.30 -10.42
C PHE A 40 24.92 -103.98 -10.56
N LEU A 41 24.04 -104.87 -10.07
CA LEU A 41 22.60 -104.64 -10.08
C LEU A 41 22.21 -103.54 -9.08
N LEU A 42 22.81 -103.54 -7.89
CA LEU A 42 22.62 -102.50 -6.88
C LEU A 42 23.02 -101.12 -7.44
N GLN A 43 24.22 -101.01 -8.04
CA GLN A 43 24.68 -99.78 -8.69
C GLN A 43 23.72 -99.34 -9.81
N SER A 44 23.29 -100.26 -10.68
CA SER A 44 22.32 -99.97 -11.74
C SER A 44 20.99 -99.45 -11.20
N VAL A 45 20.51 -99.97 -10.06
CA VAL A 45 19.31 -99.47 -9.39
C VAL A 45 19.57 -98.08 -8.78
N GLU A 46 20.70 -97.85 -8.13
CA GLU A 46 21.03 -96.54 -7.54
C GLU A 46 21.19 -95.44 -8.61
N GLU A 47 21.79 -95.74 -9.76
CA GLU A 47 21.89 -94.82 -10.91
C GLU A 47 20.50 -94.49 -11.50
N VAL A 48 19.64 -95.49 -11.71
CA VAL A 48 18.25 -95.28 -12.15
C VAL A 48 17.45 -94.46 -11.13
N MET A 49 17.66 -94.69 -9.83
CA MET A 49 17.02 -93.93 -8.76
C MET A 49 17.49 -92.46 -8.71
N GLN A 50 18.78 -92.19 -8.90
CA GLN A 50 19.30 -90.82 -9.01
C GLN A 50 18.75 -90.10 -10.26
N LEU A 51 18.63 -90.80 -11.39
CA LEU A 51 18.02 -90.25 -12.60
C LEU A 51 16.55 -89.90 -12.39
N LEU A 52 15.79 -90.78 -11.71
CA LEU A 52 14.38 -90.53 -11.40
C LEU A 52 14.17 -89.37 -10.44
N GLN A 53 15.04 -89.17 -9.45
CA GLN A 53 15.01 -87.98 -8.60
C GLN A 53 15.22 -86.70 -9.40
N LYS A 54 16.14 -86.68 -10.39
CA LYS A 54 16.36 -85.53 -11.28
C LYS A 54 15.14 -85.25 -12.16
N ILE A 55 14.50 -86.29 -12.71
CA ILE A 55 13.26 -86.16 -13.50
C ILE A 55 12.13 -85.58 -12.64
N GLN A 56 11.89 -86.14 -11.45
CA GLN A 56 10.83 -85.67 -10.55
C GLN A 56 11.06 -84.23 -10.06
N ALA A 57 12.32 -83.82 -9.87
CA ALA A 57 12.67 -82.43 -9.59
C ALA A 57 12.35 -81.50 -10.78
N ALA A 58 12.73 -81.89 -12.00
CA ALA A 58 12.45 -81.11 -13.21
C ALA A 58 10.94 -80.98 -13.49
N GLU A 59 10.15 -82.04 -13.31
CA GLU A 59 8.69 -81.98 -13.42
C GLU A 59 8.05 -81.03 -12.40
N LYS A 60 8.53 -81.06 -11.14
CA LYS A 60 8.05 -80.15 -10.07
C LYS A 60 8.38 -78.68 -10.36
N ILE A 61 9.52 -78.40 -10.99
CA ILE A 61 9.88 -77.06 -11.46
C ILE A 61 9.01 -76.66 -12.66
N HIS A 62 8.77 -77.56 -13.62
CA HIS A 62 7.93 -77.29 -14.78
C HIS A 62 6.46 -77.02 -14.42
N MET A 63 5.90 -77.70 -13.41
CA MET A 63 4.57 -77.36 -12.90
C MET A 63 4.54 -75.96 -12.27
N ARG A 64 5.52 -75.59 -11.44
CA ARG A 64 5.62 -74.22 -10.89
C ARG A 64 5.71 -73.15 -11.99
N ILE A 65 6.46 -73.41 -13.06
CA ILE A 65 6.55 -72.54 -14.26
C ILE A 65 5.21 -72.43 -15.02
N ARG A 66 4.35 -73.47 -14.96
CA ARG A 66 3.03 -73.50 -15.60
C ARG A 66 1.96 -72.78 -14.76
N ASP A 67 2.08 -72.88 -13.45
CA ASP A 67 1.09 -72.36 -12.49
C ASP A 67 1.35 -70.89 -12.10
N SER A 68 2.58 -70.38 -12.30
CA SER A 68 2.94 -68.96 -12.15
C SER A 68 2.31 -68.10 -13.26
N LYS A 69 1.00 -67.81 -13.13
CA LYS A 69 0.23 -67.03 -14.12
C LYS A 69 0.29 -65.51 -13.94
N SER A 70 0.76 -65.01 -12.80
CA SER A 70 1.22 -63.62 -12.68
C SER A 70 2.75 -63.60 -12.54
N PHE A 71 3.40 -62.68 -13.23
CA PHE A 71 4.87 -62.59 -13.36
C PHE A 71 5.42 -61.40 -12.57
N ASP A 72 4.92 -61.22 -11.36
CA ASP A 72 5.30 -60.11 -10.47
C ASP A 72 6.66 -60.36 -9.81
N ASP A 73 7.00 -61.61 -9.52
CA ASP A 73 8.34 -62.04 -9.13
C ASP A 73 9.18 -62.46 -10.36
N VAL A 74 9.90 -61.46 -10.90
CA VAL A 74 10.79 -61.60 -12.05
C VAL A 74 12.02 -62.47 -11.73
N GLU A 75 12.57 -62.35 -10.51
CA GLU A 75 13.79 -63.07 -10.13
C GLU A 75 13.49 -64.54 -9.83
N GLY A 76 12.39 -64.84 -9.15
CA GLY A 76 11.90 -66.19 -8.94
C GLY A 76 11.64 -66.93 -10.25
N PHE A 77 11.07 -66.29 -11.27
CA PHE A 77 10.85 -66.94 -12.57
C PHE A 77 12.17 -67.22 -13.32
N VAL A 78 13.11 -66.27 -13.33
CA VAL A 78 14.43 -66.48 -13.96
C VAL A 78 15.21 -67.57 -13.23
N HIS A 79 15.23 -67.55 -11.90
CA HIS A 79 15.88 -68.59 -11.08
C HIS A 79 15.24 -69.97 -11.32
N LEU A 80 13.91 -70.08 -11.41
CA LEU A 80 13.26 -71.36 -11.77
C LEU A 80 13.66 -71.84 -13.16
N CYS A 81 13.74 -70.94 -14.13
CA CYS A 81 14.17 -71.25 -15.50
C CYS A 81 15.63 -71.72 -15.57
N GLU A 82 16.55 -71.07 -14.86
CA GLU A 82 17.96 -71.46 -14.77
C GLU A 82 18.12 -72.80 -14.02
N THR A 83 17.38 -73.01 -12.93
CA THR A 83 17.36 -74.27 -12.17
C THR A 83 16.82 -75.43 -13.03
N TYR A 84 15.76 -75.18 -13.81
CA TYR A 84 15.24 -76.15 -14.78
C TYR A 84 16.31 -76.51 -15.82
N ASN A 85 16.99 -75.51 -16.40
CA ASN A 85 18.01 -75.70 -17.41
C ASN A 85 19.23 -76.47 -16.86
N LEU A 86 19.66 -76.19 -15.62
CA LEU A 86 20.72 -76.96 -14.92
C LEU A 86 20.36 -78.44 -14.74
N HIS A 87 19.12 -78.75 -14.34
CA HIS A 87 18.67 -80.14 -14.27
C HIS A 87 18.56 -80.79 -15.65
N PHE A 88 18.00 -80.09 -16.64
CA PHE A 88 17.70 -80.66 -17.96
C PHE A 88 18.97 -80.92 -18.80
N ASN A 89 19.98 -80.05 -18.75
CA ASN A 89 21.25 -80.24 -19.46
C ASN A 89 22.06 -81.48 -18.98
N SER A 90 21.73 -82.04 -17.81
CA SER A 90 22.29 -83.34 -17.37
C SER A 90 21.69 -84.55 -18.12
N SER A 91 20.64 -84.33 -18.90
CA SER A 91 19.96 -85.33 -19.75
C SER A 91 20.18 -85.00 -21.22
N ARG A 92 20.54 -86.00 -22.04
CA ARG A 92 20.93 -85.81 -23.45
C ARG A 92 19.72 -85.63 -24.40
N ALA A 93 18.83 -84.69 -24.07
CA ALA A 93 17.45 -84.65 -24.55
C ALA A 93 17.09 -83.37 -25.34
N ASN A 94 16.85 -83.55 -26.64
CA ASN A 94 15.99 -82.76 -27.53
C ASN A 94 16.25 -81.23 -27.68
N ILE A 95 16.99 -80.89 -28.73
CA ILE A 95 17.27 -79.51 -29.23
C ILE A 95 16.00 -78.65 -29.37
N ASP A 96 14.88 -79.23 -29.82
CA ASP A 96 13.60 -78.52 -30.00
C ASP A 96 13.05 -77.94 -28.68
N THR A 97 13.38 -78.53 -27.53
CA THR A 97 13.01 -78.01 -26.20
C THR A 97 13.86 -76.78 -25.84
N GLN A 98 15.17 -76.81 -26.13
CA GLN A 98 16.05 -75.65 -25.93
C GLN A 98 15.65 -74.47 -26.82
N GLN A 99 15.34 -74.70 -28.10
CA GLN A 99 14.90 -73.63 -29.02
C GLN A 99 13.61 -72.96 -28.55
N LYS A 100 12.65 -73.72 -27.99
CA LYS A 100 11.42 -73.17 -27.41
C LYS A 100 11.68 -72.36 -26.14
N PHE A 101 12.62 -72.80 -25.29
CA PHE A 101 13.06 -72.05 -24.12
C PHE A 101 13.75 -70.73 -24.50
N GLU A 102 14.69 -70.75 -25.45
CA GLU A 102 15.34 -69.54 -25.96
C GLU A 102 14.34 -68.55 -26.58
N SER A 103 13.34 -69.04 -27.30
CA SER A 103 12.26 -68.21 -27.85
C SER A 103 11.45 -67.52 -26.74
N LEU A 104 11.09 -68.27 -25.69
CA LEU A 104 10.39 -67.73 -24.51
C LEU A 104 11.22 -66.64 -23.81
N VAL A 105 12.51 -66.88 -23.59
CA VAL A 105 13.44 -65.93 -22.96
C VAL A 105 13.60 -64.66 -23.82
N ARG A 106 13.72 -64.78 -25.15
CA ARG A 106 13.80 -63.62 -26.06
C ARG A 106 12.50 -62.80 -26.05
N SER A 107 11.35 -63.47 -26.04
CA SER A 107 10.03 -62.82 -25.92
C SER A 107 9.91 -62.05 -24.59
N TYR A 108 10.27 -62.69 -23.47
CA TYR A 108 10.23 -62.07 -22.15
C TYR A 108 11.21 -60.89 -22.01
N GLN A 109 12.43 -61.00 -22.55
CA GLN A 109 13.38 -59.88 -22.61
C GLN A 109 12.85 -58.70 -23.45
N SER A 110 12.10 -58.98 -24.52
CA SER A 110 11.42 -57.95 -25.32
C SER A 110 10.33 -57.25 -24.48
N GLN A 111 9.48 -58.01 -23.78
CA GLN A 111 8.45 -57.47 -22.88
C GLN A 111 9.06 -56.64 -21.73
N ARG A 112 10.16 -57.09 -21.11
CA ARG A 112 10.88 -56.32 -20.07
C ARG A 112 11.41 -54.99 -20.62
N LYS A 113 11.97 -54.98 -21.83
CA LYS A 113 12.42 -53.75 -22.51
C LYS A 113 11.25 -52.82 -22.85
N ALA A 114 10.11 -53.37 -23.29
CA ALA A 114 8.90 -52.59 -23.55
C ALA A 114 8.31 -51.96 -22.27
N LYS A 115 8.24 -52.72 -21.16
CA LYS A 115 7.80 -52.20 -19.85
C LYS A 115 8.72 -51.07 -19.35
N ALA A 116 10.03 -51.29 -19.37
CA ALA A 116 11.01 -50.29 -18.95
C ALA A 116 10.95 -49.01 -19.82
N LYS A 117 10.74 -49.14 -21.13
CA LYS A 117 10.51 -47.98 -22.00
C LYS A 117 9.20 -47.25 -21.66
N LEU A 118 8.10 -47.97 -21.47
CA LEU A 118 6.81 -47.37 -21.15
C LEU A 118 6.83 -46.64 -19.79
N GLU A 119 7.59 -47.16 -18.82
CA GLU A 119 7.85 -46.51 -17.54
C GLU A 119 8.74 -45.26 -17.68
N GLN A 120 9.74 -45.28 -18.57
CA GLN A 120 10.53 -44.10 -18.93
C GLN A 120 9.67 -43.02 -19.63
N ASP A 121 8.86 -43.41 -20.62
CA ASP A 121 7.96 -42.53 -21.37
C ASP A 121 6.89 -41.91 -20.44
N TYR A 122 6.35 -42.69 -19.49
CA TYR A 122 5.43 -42.21 -18.45
C TYR A 122 6.08 -41.17 -17.53
N ASN A 123 7.30 -41.43 -17.03
CA ASN A 123 8.02 -40.49 -16.17
C ASN A 123 8.37 -39.20 -16.91
N LEU A 124 8.73 -39.28 -18.20
CA LEU A 124 8.95 -38.12 -19.05
C LEU A 124 7.67 -37.29 -19.26
N LEU A 125 6.54 -37.95 -19.53
CA LEU A 125 5.24 -37.30 -19.65
C LEU A 125 4.83 -36.61 -18.35
N LYS A 126 4.99 -37.27 -17.20
CA LYS A 126 4.71 -36.72 -15.88
C LYS A 126 5.53 -35.45 -15.60
N MET A 127 6.84 -35.48 -15.83
CA MET A 127 7.70 -34.29 -15.66
C MET A 127 7.27 -33.14 -16.57
N ARG A 128 6.86 -33.43 -17.81
CA ARG A 128 6.33 -32.43 -18.73
C ARG A 128 5.03 -31.80 -18.22
N THR A 129 4.06 -32.60 -17.78
CA THR A 129 2.79 -32.07 -17.23
C THR A 129 3.01 -31.27 -15.95
N GLU A 130 3.92 -31.70 -15.06
CA GLU A 130 4.29 -30.92 -13.88
C GLU A 130 4.95 -29.57 -14.24
N PHE A 131 5.73 -29.51 -15.32
CA PHE A 131 6.33 -28.27 -15.81
C PHE A 131 5.29 -27.33 -16.43
N GLU A 132 4.40 -27.85 -17.28
CA GLU A 132 3.30 -27.08 -17.90
C GLU A 132 2.34 -26.52 -16.83
N LEU A 133 2.04 -27.28 -15.76
CA LEU A 133 1.27 -26.81 -14.61
C LEU A 133 1.97 -25.68 -13.82
N ARG A 134 3.30 -25.72 -13.67
CA ARG A 134 4.07 -24.65 -13.01
C ARG A 134 4.05 -23.36 -13.82
N LEU A 135 4.17 -23.45 -15.16
CA LEU A 135 4.03 -22.29 -16.06
C LEU A 135 2.65 -21.65 -15.94
N LEU A 136 1.57 -22.45 -16.05
CA LEU A 136 0.19 -21.96 -15.91
C LEU A 136 -0.08 -21.33 -14.54
N LYS A 137 0.49 -21.87 -13.46
CA LYS A 137 0.38 -21.25 -12.13
C LYS A 137 1.06 -19.89 -12.07
N ASN A 138 2.29 -19.78 -12.57
CA ASN A 138 3.04 -18.52 -12.58
C ASN A 138 2.35 -17.45 -13.44
N GLU A 139 1.76 -17.83 -14.58
CA GLU A 139 0.97 -16.91 -15.40
C GLU A 139 -0.31 -16.45 -14.70
N ASN A 140 -1.02 -17.33 -13.99
CA ASN A 140 -2.18 -16.93 -13.20
C ASN A 140 -1.84 -15.92 -12.09
N GLU A 141 -0.72 -16.09 -11.37
CA GLU A 141 -0.30 -15.10 -10.37
C GLU A 141 0.12 -13.76 -11.03
N ARG A 142 0.75 -13.78 -12.21
CA ARG A 142 1.03 -12.58 -13.01
C ARG A 142 -0.26 -11.83 -13.39
N LEU A 143 -1.26 -12.56 -13.89
CA LEU A 143 -2.54 -11.98 -14.31
C LEU A 143 -3.33 -11.42 -13.12
N LYS A 144 -3.31 -12.08 -11.94
CA LYS A 144 -3.87 -11.53 -10.71
C LYS A 144 -3.22 -10.20 -10.31
N ALA A 145 -1.88 -10.11 -10.37
CA ALA A 145 -1.17 -8.88 -10.05
C ALA A 145 -1.59 -7.73 -11.00
N GLN A 146 -1.68 -8.00 -12.30
CA GLN A 146 -2.17 -7.03 -13.29
C GLN A 146 -3.63 -6.63 -13.06
N ILE A 147 -4.50 -7.55 -12.62
CA ILE A 147 -5.89 -7.21 -12.25
C ILE A 147 -5.94 -6.28 -11.03
N VAL A 148 -5.11 -6.51 -10.01
CA VAL A 148 -5.02 -5.64 -8.83
C VAL A 148 -4.50 -4.25 -9.22
N GLU A 149 -3.48 -4.17 -10.07
CA GLU A 149 -2.95 -2.92 -10.62
C GLU A 149 -4.01 -2.15 -11.43
N LEU A 150 -4.71 -2.83 -12.34
CA LEU A 150 -5.79 -2.24 -13.15
C LEU A 150 -6.97 -1.78 -12.29
N LEU A 151 -7.32 -2.49 -11.21
CA LEU A 151 -8.35 -2.06 -10.27
C LEU A 151 -7.93 -0.83 -9.46
N ALA A 152 -6.67 -0.75 -9.01
CA ALA A 152 -6.14 0.43 -8.34
C ALA A 152 -6.11 1.65 -9.29
N ASN A 153 -5.69 1.45 -10.54
CA ASN A 153 -5.71 2.48 -11.58
C ASN A 153 -7.15 2.92 -11.93
N ALA A 154 -8.10 1.99 -12.00
CA ALA A 154 -9.52 2.30 -12.23
C ALA A 154 -10.17 3.04 -11.04
N GLN A 155 -9.80 2.72 -9.81
CA GLN A 155 -10.23 3.48 -8.62
C GLN A 155 -9.63 4.91 -8.63
N CYS A 156 -8.36 5.04 -8.99
CA CYS A 156 -7.69 6.33 -9.16
C CYS A 156 -8.41 7.18 -10.24
N LEU A 157 -8.64 6.62 -11.42
CA LEU A 157 -9.39 7.27 -12.50
C LEU A 157 -10.83 7.64 -12.09
N ARG A 158 -11.54 6.76 -11.36
CA ARG A 158 -12.86 7.09 -10.82
C ARG A 158 -12.80 8.27 -9.85
N SER A 159 -11.76 8.37 -9.02
CA SER A 159 -11.59 9.54 -8.15
C SER A 159 -11.27 10.83 -8.94
N ILE A 160 -10.42 10.75 -9.97
CA ILE A 160 -10.07 11.91 -10.82
C ILE A 160 -11.29 12.42 -11.61
N VAL A 161 -12.09 11.52 -12.20
CA VAL A 161 -13.28 11.88 -12.99
C VAL A 161 -14.39 12.51 -12.15
N ILE A 162 -14.49 12.15 -10.86
CA ILE A 162 -15.53 12.67 -9.95
C ILE A 162 -15.05 13.93 -9.22
N TYR A 163 -13.77 14.00 -8.81
CA TYR A 163 -13.26 15.02 -7.91
C TYR A 163 -12.27 16.02 -8.55
N GLY A 164 -11.83 15.80 -9.79
CA GLY A 164 -10.78 16.60 -10.44
C GLY A 164 -9.37 16.10 -10.10
N ASP A 165 -8.35 16.86 -10.49
CA ASP A 165 -6.96 16.47 -10.23
C ASP A 165 -6.63 16.52 -8.73
N ALA A 166 -5.89 15.51 -8.26
CA ALA A 166 -5.32 15.53 -6.92
C ALA A 166 -4.27 16.66 -6.80
N PRO A 167 -4.04 17.23 -5.59
CA PRO A 167 -2.96 18.17 -5.35
C PRO A 167 -1.65 17.67 -5.94
N ARG A 168 -0.91 18.55 -6.62
CA ARG A 168 0.27 18.15 -7.43
C ARG A 168 1.38 17.62 -6.51
N ARG A 169 1.38 16.31 -6.24
CA ARG A 169 2.17 15.69 -5.16
C ARG A 169 3.68 15.94 -5.23
N HIS A 170 4.22 16.20 -6.43
CA HIS A 170 5.59 16.65 -6.58
C HIS A 170 5.78 18.07 -6.03
N LYS A 171 4.96 19.05 -6.43
CA LYS A 171 4.92 20.40 -5.84
C LYS A 171 4.68 20.39 -4.33
N VAL A 172 3.76 19.55 -3.83
CA VAL A 172 3.54 19.36 -2.37
C VAL A 172 4.80 18.83 -1.67
N ASN A 173 5.63 18.03 -2.33
CA ASN A 173 6.88 17.52 -1.77
C ASN A 173 8.04 18.52 -1.92
N GLU A 174 8.11 19.28 -3.02
CA GLU A 174 9.05 20.38 -3.24
C GLU A 174 8.82 21.51 -2.21
N ALA A 175 7.57 21.79 -1.87
CA ALA A 175 7.16 22.79 -0.88
C ALA A 175 7.09 22.26 0.57
N LYS A 176 7.58 21.04 0.86
CA LYS A 176 7.74 20.60 2.26
C LYS A 176 9.01 21.22 2.86
N PRO A 177 8.94 21.82 4.06
CA PRO A 177 10.14 22.28 4.75
C PRO A 177 10.97 21.05 5.15
N ASN A 178 12.31 21.17 5.13
CA ASN A 178 13.15 20.10 5.68
C ASN A 178 13.12 20.16 7.21
N PHE A 179 12.24 19.33 7.80
CA PHE A 179 12.05 19.19 9.25
C PHE A 179 13.32 18.77 10.02
N GLU A 180 14.36 18.25 9.34
CA GLU A 180 15.67 17.95 9.96
C GLU A 180 16.37 19.20 10.52
N THR A 181 15.98 20.40 10.06
CA THR A 181 16.62 21.67 10.46
C THR A 181 16.22 22.15 11.87
N GLY A 182 15.18 21.59 12.48
CA GLY A 182 14.73 21.93 13.84
C GLY A 182 14.11 23.33 13.99
N ASP A 183 13.85 24.05 12.89
CA ASP A 183 13.09 25.30 12.90
C ASP A 183 11.58 25.01 13.02
N ASN A 184 10.85 25.85 13.77
CA ASN A 184 9.40 25.72 13.95
C ASN A 184 8.60 26.29 12.75
N PHE A 185 9.28 26.83 11.74
CA PHE A 185 8.65 27.28 10.52
C PHE A 185 7.99 26.13 9.74
N LYS A 186 6.76 26.35 9.28
CA LYS A 186 6.04 25.38 8.43
C LYS A 186 5.44 26.07 7.22
N GLY A 187 5.98 25.75 6.05
CA GLY A 187 5.67 26.44 4.81
C GLY A 187 6.63 26.02 3.69
N SER A 188 6.51 26.64 2.53
CA SER A 188 7.43 26.43 1.41
C SER A 188 8.85 26.89 1.73
N VAL A 189 9.84 26.34 1.00
CA VAL A 189 11.24 26.76 1.11
C VAL A 189 11.38 28.26 0.77
N SER A 190 10.67 28.74 -0.25
CA SER A 190 10.69 30.15 -0.67
C SER A 190 10.10 31.08 0.41
N ALA A 191 8.96 30.72 1.00
CA ALA A 191 8.39 31.49 2.11
C ALA A 191 9.34 31.52 3.33
N HIS A 192 10.02 30.40 3.60
CA HIS A 192 10.97 30.28 4.70
C HIS A 192 12.19 31.19 4.55
N GLU A 193 12.84 31.15 3.39
CA GLU A 193 14.05 31.93 3.12
C GLU A 193 13.76 33.43 3.00
N LEU A 194 12.61 33.80 2.42
CA LEU A 194 12.11 35.19 2.44
C LEU A 194 11.88 35.68 3.88
N ARG A 195 11.28 34.86 4.74
CA ARG A 195 11.05 35.21 6.16
C ARG A 195 12.36 35.36 6.94
N LYS A 196 13.33 34.46 6.75
CA LYS A 196 14.69 34.57 7.31
C LYS A 196 15.37 35.86 6.88
N PHE A 197 15.31 36.19 5.60
CA PHE A 197 15.89 37.40 5.02
C PHE A 197 15.28 38.69 5.61
N ILE A 198 13.96 38.74 5.73
CA ILE A 198 13.24 39.88 6.33
C ILE A 198 13.63 40.06 7.81
N LYS A 199 13.64 38.97 8.59
CA LYS A 199 14.09 39.01 10.00
C LYS A 199 15.56 39.43 10.12
N ASN A 200 16.43 39.02 9.19
CA ASN A 200 17.82 39.47 9.14
C ASN A 200 17.90 41.00 8.95
N ILE A 201 17.21 41.56 7.96
CA ILE A 201 17.11 43.01 7.69
C ILE A 201 16.65 43.81 8.92
N TYR A 202 15.70 43.27 9.69
CA TYR A 202 15.24 43.88 10.94
C TYR A 202 16.24 43.73 12.09
N SER A 203 16.86 42.56 12.26
CA SER A 203 17.88 42.34 13.29
C SER A 203 19.09 43.25 13.12
N GLN A 204 19.53 43.50 11.89
CA GLN A 204 20.59 44.45 11.56
C GLN A 204 20.20 45.89 11.92
N GLN A 205 18.92 46.25 11.76
CA GLN A 205 18.43 47.56 12.18
C GLN A 205 18.41 47.71 13.71
N LYS A 206 18.02 46.67 14.46
CA LYS A 206 18.05 46.67 15.95
C LYS A 206 19.48 46.81 16.48
N LYS A 207 20.42 46.05 15.92
CA LYS A 207 21.87 46.13 16.24
C LYS A 207 22.51 47.46 15.84
N GLY A 208 21.82 48.22 14.97
CA GLY A 208 22.06 49.64 14.74
C GLY A 208 23.14 49.96 13.72
N CYS A 209 23.05 51.15 13.14
CA CYS A 209 23.97 51.68 12.14
C CYS A 209 25.33 52.11 12.72
N GLY A 210 25.93 51.31 13.60
CA GLY A 210 27.28 51.50 14.13
C GLY A 210 28.39 50.91 13.24
N GLY A 211 28.02 50.10 12.23
CA GLY A 211 28.94 49.30 11.40
C GLY A 211 29.76 50.09 10.37
N LEU A 212 29.26 50.20 9.13
CA LEU A 212 30.17 50.18 7.97
C LEU A 212 30.12 51.31 6.90
N LEU A 213 29.12 52.21 6.83
CA LEU A 213 28.92 53.01 5.59
C LEU A 213 28.51 54.50 5.70
N LEU A 214 28.43 55.10 6.89
CA LEU A 214 28.07 56.54 7.06
C LEU A 214 29.00 57.31 8.03
N SER A 215 30.27 56.90 8.13
CA SER A 215 31.24 57.39 9.13
C SER A 215 31.76 58.82 8.92
N SER A 216 31.53 59.44 7.76
CA SER A 216 32.18 60.68 7.33
C SER A 216 31.47 61.99 7.71
N ILE A 217 30.12 62.03 7.73
CA ILE A 217 29.39 63.32 7.69
C ILE A 217 28.76 63.76 9.04
N CYS A 218 28.32 62.87 9.93
CA CYS A 218 27.46 63.25 11.08
C CYS A 218 28.15 63.28 12.47
N LYS A 219 29.22 64.08 12.63
CA LYS A 219 30.06 64.09 13.86
C LYS A 219 29.63 65.03 15.03
N LYS A 220 28.48 65.72 14.99
CA LYS A 220 28.20 66.84 15.93
C LYS A 220 26.84 66.91 16.66
N LYS A 221 26.00 65.86 16.71
CA LYS A 221 24.82 65.81 17.61
C LYS A 221 25.01 64.83 18.76
N LYS A 222 24.63 65.25 19.98
CA LYS A 222 24.95 64.57 21.25
C LYS A 222 24.40 63.14 21.29
N LYS A 223 25.22 62.19 21.75
CA LYS A 223 24.75 60.86 22.19
C LYS A 223 23.77 61.02 23.36
N LYS A 224 22.47 60.94 23.08
CA LYS A 224 21.50 60.43 24.06
C LYS A 224 21.38 58.94 23.79
N SER A 225 22.13 58.12 24.53
CA SER A 225 22.16 56.68 24.35
C SER A 225 20.83 56.08 24.76
N LEU A 226 19.95 55.81 23.79
CA LEU A 226 18.87 54.87 24.00
C LEU A 226 19.50 53.48 24.13
N ASN A 227 19.42 52.90 25.32
CA ASN A 227 19.57 51.47 25.49
C ASN A 227 18.33 50.80 24.89
N MET A 228 18.29 50.68 23.56
CA MET A 228 17.33 49.80 22.91
C MET A 228 17.71 48.37 23.31
N ASN A 229 16.78 47.68 23.96
CA ASN A 229 16.99 46.32 24.41
C ASN A 229 16.95 45.42 23.18
N GLU A 230 18.00 44.63 22.91
CA GLU A 230 18.09 43.82 21.67
C GLU A 230 16.90 42.85 21.50
N ASN A 231 16.28 42.47 22.63
CA ASN A 231 15.09 41.63 22.71
C ASN A 231 13.75 42.39 22.51
N GLU A 232 13.76 43.65 22.07
CA GLU A 232 12.51 44.37 21.77
C GLU A 232 11.93 43.93 20.41
N ILE A 233 10.77 43.28 20.46
CA ILE A 233 9.95 42.92 19.29
C ILE A 233 9.33 44.19 18.71
N THR A 234 9.52 44.41 17.41
CA THR A 234 8.89 45.50 16.67
C THR A 234 7.55 45.03 16.12
N ILE A 235 6.45 45.66 16.51
CA ILE A 235 5.12 45.39 15.92
C ILE A 235 4.55 46.67 15.32
N LYS A 236 4.11 46.59 14.07
CA LYS A 236 3.39 47.65 13.34
C LYS A 236 2.04 47.09 12.87
N THR A 237 1.06 47.95 12.60
CA THR A 237 -0.16 47.58 11.85
C THR A 237 -0.45 48.62 10.78
N ARG A 238 -1.15 48.21 9.72
CA ARG A 238 -1.57 49.07 8.61
C ARG A 238 -2.69 50.03 9.03
N GLU A 239 -3.62 49.55 9.84
CA GLU A 239 -4.85 50.28 10.17
C GLU A 239 -4.73 51.12 11.44
N LYS A 240 -5.38 52.29 11.45
CA LYS A 240 -5.34 53.20 12.60
C LYS A 240 -6.18 52.69 13.78
N THR A 241 -7.25 51.96 13.50
CA THR A 241 -8.14 51.25 14.43
C THR A 241 -7.37 50.26 15.29
N HIS A 242 -6.62 49.35 14.65
CA HIS A 242 -5.90 48.25 15.29
C HIS A 242 -4.73 48.67 16.20
N LYS A 243 -4.43 49.97 16.32
CA LYS A 243 -3.36 50.49 17.19
C LYS A 243 -3.58 50.20 18.67
N CYS A 244 -4.84 50.08 19.13
CA CYS A 244 -5.16 49.75 20.52
C CYS A 244 -4.73 48.31 20.90
N TYR A 245 -4.60 47.40 19.95
CA TYR A 245 -4.25 46.00 20.18
C TYR A 245 -2.74 45.75 20.27
N LEU A 246 -1.91 46.68 19.77
CA LEU A 246 -0.48 46.45 19.53
C LEU A 246 0.31 46.00 20.77
N GLU A 247 0.08 46.60 21.94
CA GLU A 247 0.80 46.23 23.16
C GLU A 247 0.35 44.85 23.70
N ASN A 248 -0.92 44.49 23.53
CA ASN A 248 -1.42 43.16 23.91
C ASN A 248 -0.88 42.08 22.96
N ILE A 249 -0.79 42.37 21.65
CA ILE A 249 -0.15 41.48 20.66
C ILE A 249 1.36 41.36 20.94
N LYS A 250 2.04 42.47 21.26
CA LYS A 250 3.46 42.49 21.66
C LYS A 250 3.70 41.68 22.93
N ARG A 251 2.75 41.66 23.88
CA ARG A 251 2.80 40.74 25.01
C ARG A 251 2.54 39.29 24.59
N PHE A 252 1.55 39.02 23.73
CA PHE A 252 1.21 37.67 23.30
C PHE A 252 2.40 36.98 22.63
N VAL A 253 3.07 37.66 21.70
CA VAL A 253 4.27 37.15 21.02
C VAL A 253 5.43 36.97 22.01
N LYS A 254 5.57 37.85 23.01
CA LYS A 254 6.60 37.70 24.06
C LYS A 254 6.37 36.49 24.99
N GLU A 255 5.11 36.13 25.26
CA GLU A 255 4.77 35.04 26.20
C GLU A 255 4.65 33.67 25.52
N ASN A 256 4.22 33.62 24.25
CA ASN A 256 4.02 32.37 23.52
C ASN A 256 5.11 32.09 22.48
N GLY A 257 5.92 33.09 22.11
CA GLY A 257 6.71 33.08 20.88
C GLY A 257 5.92 33.64 19.69
N GLU A 258 6.64 33.88 18.59
CA GLU A 258 6.05 34.19 17.29
C GLU A 258 5.72 32.88 16.56
N TYR A 259 4.54 32.78 15.93
CA TYR A 259 4.14 31.62 15.11
C TYR A 259 4.08 30.31 15.91
N ASN A 260 3.71 30.41 17.19
CA ASN A 260 3.41 29.25 18.01
C ASN A 260 1.97 28.77 17.72
N GLU A 261 1.87 27.60 17.10
CA GLU A 261 0.61 26.90 16.78
C GLU A 261 -0.15 26.40 18.01
N ASN A 262 0.57 26.15 19.12
CA ASN A 262 0.01 25.71 20.39
C ASN A 262 0.26 26.79 21.47
N PRO A 263 -0.32 28.00 21.32
CA PRO A 263 -0.14 29.07 22.29
C PRO A 263 -0.69 28.62 23.63
N GLN A 264 0.11 28.76 24.68
CA GLN A 264 -0.26 28.33 26.02
C GLN A 264 -1.03 29.41 26.78
N ARG A 265 -0.98 30.67 26.33
CA ARG A 265 -1.50 31.83 27.08
C ARG A 265 -2.17 32.87 26.16
N CYS A 266 -3.47 33.09 26.35
CA CYS A 266 -4.13 34.29 25.85
C CYS A 266 -3.71 35.52 26.68
N VAL A 267 -3.77 36.71 26.09
CA VAL A 267 -3.50 38.00 26.77
C VAL A 267 -4.80 38.75 26.96
N ILE A 268 -5.17 39.00 28.21
CA ILE A 268 -6.40 39.71 28.59
C ILE A 268 -6.05 41.07 29.22
N PRO A 269 -6.47 42.22 28.66
CA PRO A 269 -6.30 43.52 29.30
C PRO A 269 -7.21 43.65 30.53
N CYS A 270 -6.70 44.32 31.56
CA CYS A 270 -7.41 44.61 32.80
C CYS A 270 -7.73 46.12 32.90
N PRO A 271 -8.81 46.53 33.59
CA PRO A 271 -9.23 47.95 33.66
C PRO A 271 -8.20 48.91 34.27
N ASN A 272 -7.21 48.39 35.00
CA ASN A 272 -6.08 49.14 35.57
C ASN A 272 -4.89 49.32 34.59
N GLY A 273 -5.04 48.93 33.32
CA GLY A 273 -3.97 48.99 32.31
C GLY A 273 -2.92 47.87 32.41
N THR A 274 -3.08 46.92 33.34
CA THR A 274 -2.24 45.69 33.38
C THR A 274 -2.80 44.62 32.44
N VAL A 275 -2.02 43.57 32.19
CA VAL A 275 -2.43 42.41 31.39
C VAL A 275 -2.40 41.15 32.25
N ARG A 276 -3.46 40.35 32.18
CA ARG A 276 -3.56 39.02 32.77
C ARG A 276 -3.32 37.98 31.69
N LEU A 277 -2.52 36.97 32.02
CA LEU A 277 -2.31 35.80 31.19
C LEU A 277 -3.25 34.68 31.67
N VAL A 278 -3.94 34.02 30.76
CA VAL A 278 -4.87 32.91 31.04
C VAL A 278 -4.59 31.80 30.04
N SER A 279 -4.69 30.53 30.48
CA SER A 279 -4.54 29.38 29.58
C SER A 279 -5.54 29.47 28.43
N CYS A 280 -5.13 29.18 27.20
CA CYS A 280 -6.04 29.11 26.06
C CYS A 280 -7.17 28.11 26.33
N HIS A 281 -6.85 26.96 26.92
CA HIS A 281 -7.84 25.96 27.33
C HIS A 281 -8.80 26.47 28.43
N ASP A 282 -8.41 27.45 29.26
CA ASP A 282 -9.27 28.02 30.31
C ASP A 282 -10.10 29.22 29.86
N LEU A 283 -9.69 29.90 28.79
CA LEU A 283 -10.43 31.02 28.22
C LEU A 283 -11.51 30.57 27.23
N ILE A 284 -11.21 29.57 26.40
CA ILE A 284 -12.08 29.13 25.29
C ILE A 284 -12.25 27.61 25.24
N MET A 285 -13.36 27.14 24.69
CA MET A 285 -13.67 25.73 24.47
C MET A 285 -14.27 25.51 23.09
N ALA A 286 -13.86 24.43 22.42
CA ALA A 286 -14.58 23.91 21.26
C ALA A 286 -15.91 23.29 21.72
N VAL A 287 -16.96 23.44 20.90
CA VAL A 287 -18.29 22.87 21.11
C VAL A 287 -18.88 22.45 19.76
N THR A 288 -19.74 21.43 19.75
CA THR A 288 -20.68 21.24 18.66
C THR A 288 -21.88 22.18 18.88
N ILE A 289 -22.24 22.98 17.88
CA ILE A 289 -23.34 23.94 17.99
C ILE A 289 -24.68 23.20 17.88
N THR A 290 -25.57 23.46 18.84
CA THR A 290 -26.90 22.85 18.91
C THR A 290 -27.96 23.92 19.18
N ASN A 291 -28.97 23.98 18.31
CA ASN A 291 -30.11 24.90 18.35
C ASN A 291 -29.74 26.39 18.26
N ASP A 292 -28.78 26.76 17.39
CA ASP A 292 -28.63 28.17 16.97
C ASP A 292 -29.88 28.60 16.17
N PRO A 293 -30.66 29.59 16.65
CA PRO A 293 -31.90 30.03 16.02
C PRO A 293 -31.67 31.14 14.97
N ARG A 294 -30.45 31.69 14.89
CA ARG A 294 -30.09 32.81 14.01
C ARG A 294 -29.41 32.30 12.74
N ILE A 295 -28.48 31.36 12.84
CA ILE A 295 -27.78 30.73 11.72
C ILE A 295 -28.04 29.20 11.74
N PRO A 296 -29.18 28.73 11.21
CA PRO A 296 -29.55 27.31 11.32
C PRO A 296 -28.56 26.32 10.71
N SER A 297 -27.73 26.76 9.77
CA SER A 297 -26.68 25.97 9.12
C SER A 297 -25.43 25.73 9.98
N LEU A 298 -25.32 26.33 11.17
CA LEU A 298 -24.28 25.97 12.15
C LEU A 298 -24.68 24.76 13.02
N ASN A 299 -25.92 24.30 12.96
CA ASN A 299 -26.38 23.21 13.82
C ASN A 299 -25.75 21.86 13.40
N GLY A 300 -24.94 21.29 14.29
CA GLY A 300 -24.12 20.12 14.04
C GLY A 300 -22.67 20.43 13.66
N GLU A 301 -22.36 21.69 13.32
CA GLU A 301 -20.98 22.14 13.09
C GLU A 301 -20.23 22.40 14.40
N ASN A 302 -18.90 22.48 14.32
CA ASN A 302 -18.08 22.88 15.45
C ASN A 302 -18.01 24.42 15.57
N GLY A 303 -17.86 24.90 16.79
CA GLY A 303 -17.69 26.31 17.13
C GLY A 303 -16.79 26.50 18.36
N VAL A 304 -16.45 27.74 18.67
CA VAL A 304 -15.73 28.10 19.91
C VAL A 304 -16.64 28.93 20.81
N LYS A 305 -16.69 28.61 22.11
CA LYS A 305 -17.38 29.40 23.14
C LYS A 305 -16.41 29.90 24.20
N ALA A 306 -16.75 31.04 24.81
CA ALA A 306 -16.01 31.61 25.95
C ALA A 306 -16.29 30.83 27.25
N LYS A 307 -15.26 30.29 27.91
CA LYS A 307 -15.37 29.60 29.22
C LYS A 307 -15.52 30.57 30.41
N MET A 308 -15.15 31.83 30.21
CA MET A 308 -15.22 32.94 31.14
C MET A 308 -15.43 34.26 30.38
N ASP A 309 -15.71 35.35 31.08
CA ASP A 309 -15.86 36.66 30.43
C ASP A 309 -14.52 37.16 29.84
N ILE A 310 -14.59 37.67 28.61
CA ILE A 310 -13.44 38.12 27.81
C ILE A 310 -13.57 39.63 27.52
N PRO A 311 -12.74 40.48 28.14
CA PRO A 311 -12.66 41.91 27.81
C PRO A 311 -12.28 42.18 26.35
N ILE A 312 -12.81 43.28 25.80
CA ILE A 312 -12.34 43.88 24.54
C ILE A 312 -10.81 44.02 24.52
N ALA A 313 -10.21 43.92 23.33
CA ALA A 313 -8.76 43.91 23.10
C ALA A 313 -7.99 42.72 23.71
N SER A 314 -8.67 41.65 24.15
CA SER A 314 -7.99 40.38 24.45
C SER A 314 -7.44 39.74 23.16
N VAL A 315 -6.21 39.26 23.21
CA VAL A 315 -5.57 38.49 22.12
C VAL A 315 -5.72 37.01 22.44
N LEU A 316 -6.46 36.32 21.57
CA LEU A 316 -6.83 34.91 21.78
C LEU A 316 -5.75 33.97 21.23
N VAL A 317 -5.47 34.08 19.94
CA VAL A 317 -4.52 33.24 19.20
C VAL A 317 -3.81 34.02 18.09
N GLN A 318 -2.66 33.54 17.64
CA GLN A 318 -2.13 33.86 16.31
C GLN A 318 -2.87 33.01 15.25
N TYR A 319 -3.04 33.52 14.03
CA TYR A 319 -3.63 32.75 12.94
C TYR A 319 -2.60 31.78 12.36
N CYS A 320 -2.79 30.50 12.65
CA CYS A 320 -2.01 29.35 12.14
C CYS A 320 -2.65 27.79 11.93
N GLY A 321 -1.74 27.71 10.81
CA GLY A 321 -1.69 27.26 9.37
C GLY A 321 -0.34 27.56 8.65
N MET A 322 -0.09 26.93 7.49
CA MET A 322 1.18 26.90 6.69
C MET A 322 1.43 28.16 5.85
N GLU A 323 2.69 28.58 5.65
CA GLU A 323 3.03 29.72 4.76
C GLU A 323 3.56 29.32 3.36
N TYR A 324 2.99 29.88 2.28
CA TYR A 324 3.42 29.69 0.88
C TYR A 324 3.52 31.03 0.15
N LEU A 325 4.31 31.16 -0.93
CA LEU A 325 4.07 32.27 -1.88
C LEU A 325 2.74 32.04 -2.61
N SER A 326 2.04 33.12 -2.99
CA SER A 326 0.70 33.01 -3.62
C SER A 326 0.74 32.20 -4.94
N THR A 327 1.80 32.40 -5.72
CA THR A 327 2.16 31.61 -6.91
C THR A 327 2.39 30.12 -6.63
N GLU A 328 3.16 29.78 -5.58
CA GLU A 328 3.41 28.38 -5.18
C GLU A 328 2.12 27.70 -4.73
N PHE A 329 1.30 28.39 -3.95
CA PHE A 329 0.00 27.91 -3.49
C PHE A 329 -0.93 27.60 -4.68
N ASP A 330 -1.00 28.51 -5.65
CA ASP A 330 -1.72 28.28 -6.91
C ASP A 330 -1.11 27.12 -7.73
N GLU A 331 0.22 27.01 -7.84
CA GLU A 331 0.87 25.89 -8.54
C GLU A 331 0.55 24.52 -7.90
N ILE A 332 0.33 24.47 -6.59
CA ILE A 332 0.00 23.25 -5.85
C ILE A 332 -1.49 22.90 -5.97
N TYR A 333 -2.37 23.90 -5.81
CA TYR A 333 -3.80 23.69 -5.55
C TYR A 333 -4.74 24.15 -6.68
N ARG A 334 -4.34 24.98 -7.63
CA ARG A 334 -5.23 25.45 -8.70
C ARG A 334 -5.70 24.28 -9.57
N ASP A 335 -7.00 24.27 -9.87
CA ASP A 335 -7.72 23.23 -10.63
C ASP A 335 -7.80 21.86 -9.92
N THR A 336 -7.45 21.80 -8.62
CA THR A 336 -7.44 20.55 -7.83
C THR A 336 -8.68 20.37 -6.95
N THR A 337 -8.93 19.14 -6.51
CA THR A 337 -10.03 18.79 -5.60
C THR A 337 -10.02 19.58 -4.28
N GLU A 338 -8.83 20.04 -3.85
CA GLU A 338 -8.65 20.75 -2.59
C GLU A 338 -8.73 22.28 -2.73
N GLN A 339 -8.70 22.86 -3.94
CA GLN A 339 -8.58 24.31 -4.13
C GLN A 339 -9.58 25.11 -3.27
N THR A 340 -10.87 24.76 -3.36
CA THR A 340 -11.94 25.47 -2.67
C THR A 340 -12.03 25.16 -1.16
N SER A 341 -11.38 24.09 -0.67
CA SER A 341 -11.26 23.84 0.77
C SER A 341 -10.08 24.62 1.36
N ARG A 342 -8.95 24.66 0.65
CA ARG A 342 -7.76 25.47 0.98
C ARG A 342 -8.11 26.96 1.01
N ASN A 343 -8.69 27.48 -0.08
CA ASN A 343 -9.08 28.89 -0.22
C ASN A 343 -10.02 29.36 0.91
N ARG A 344 -10.90 28.49 1.41
CA ARG A 344 -11.80 28.80 2.52
C ARG A 344 -11.07 29.23 3.79
N TYR A 345 -9.86 28.73 4.03
CA TYR A 345 -9.04 29.10 5.19
C TYR A 345 -7.67 29.65 4.77
N ALA A 346 -7.58 30.21 3.56
CA ALA A 346 -6.38 30.86 3.06
C ALA A 346 -6.39 32.36 3.44
N PHE A 347 -5.35 32.83 4.12
CA PHE A 347 -5.11 34.26 4.34
C PHE A 347 -3.97 34.76 3.45
N GLU A 348 -4.32 35.46 2.37
CA GLU A 348 -3.32 36.15 1.53
C GLU A 348 -2.85 37.46 2.18
N LEU A 349 -1.54 37.69 2.16
CA LEU A 349 -0.86 38.76 2.87
C LEU A 349 0.23 39.41 1.99
N ALA A 350 0.11 40.72 1.78
CA ALA A 350 1.05 41.50 0.98
C ALA A 350 2.26 42.02 1.79
N ILE A 351 3.46 41.90 1.21
CA ILE A 351 4.72 42.49 1.68
C ILE A 351 5.01 43.75 0.84
N GLU A 352 4.71 44.92 1.42
CA GLU A 352 4.77 46.24 0.76
C GLU A 352 5.91 47.14 1.28
N GLU A 353 6.69 46.72 2.27
CA GLU A 353 7.73 47.58 2.85
C GLU A 353 8.88 47.77 1.85
N LYS A 354 8.94 48.96 1.24
CA LYS A 354 9.89 49.31 0.18
C LYS A 354 11.35 48.94 0.46
N ARG A 355 11.78 48.95 1.73
CA ARG A 355 13.14 48.52 2.13
C ARG A 355 13.36 47.01 1.94
N ILE A 356 12.36 46.17 2.14
CA ILE A 356 12.45 44.72 1.87
C ILE A 356 12.59 44.52 0.36
N LEU A 357 11.71 45.16 -0.43
CA LEU A 357 11.68 45.06 -1.88
C LEU A 357 12.98 45.57 -2.52
N GLN A 358 13.49 46.74 -2.09
CA GLN A 358 14.80 47.26 -2.50
C GLN A 358 15.93 46.29 -2.14
N ARG A 359 15.90 45.65 -0.96
CA ARG A 359 16.92 44.66 -0.60
C ARG A 359 16.82 43.37 -1.41
N LEU A 360 15.63 42.97 -1.87
CA LEU A 360 15.49 41.87 -2.83
C LEU A 360 16.08 42.27 -4.19
N GLU A 361 15.77 43.46 -4.68
CA GLU A 361 16.32 44.02 -5.93
C GLU A 361 17.86 44.12 -5.90
N GLU A 362 18.44 44.54 -4.77
CA GLU A 362 19.90 44.53 -4.53
C GLU A 362 20.54 43.12 -4.55
N ASN A 363 19.74 42.04 -4.51
CA ASN A 363 20.17 40.64 -4.65
C ASN A 363 19.61 39.99 -5.94
N ASP A 364 19.25 40.79 -6.95
CA ASP A 364 18.51 40.40 -8.18
C ASP A 364 17.39 39.39 -7.90
N TRP A 365 16.58 39.71 -6.89
CA TRP A 365 15.41 38.94 -6.46
C TRP A 365 15.70 37.48 -6.13
N THR A 366 16.95 37.15 -5.75
CA THR A 366 17.41 35.78 -5.57
C THR A 366 17.95 35.56 -4.16
N LEU A 367 17.35 34.64 -3.39
CA LEU A 367 17.81 34.25 -2.05
C LEU A 367 17.99 32.74 -1.97
N ASN A 368 19.21 32.27 -1.71
CA ASN A 368 19.52 30.85 -1.49
C ASN A 368 18.98 29.90 -2.60
N GLY A 369 18.94 30.39 -3.85
CA GLY A 369 18.44 29.66 -5.03
C GLY A 369 16.95 29.87 -5.36
N CYS A 370 16.18 30.53 -4.49
CA CYS A 370 14.79 30.89 -4.73
C CYS A 370 14.71 32.25 -5.46
N HIS A 371 13.89 32.36 -6.52
CA HIS A 371 13.79 33.55 -7.39
C HIS A 371 12.42 34.24 -7.27
N TYR A 372 12.35 35.34 -6.51
CA TYR A 372 11.10 36.01 -6.13
C TYR A 372 10.53 36.99 -7.18
N LYS A 373 11.22 37.16 -8.31
CA LYS A 373 10.89 38.17 -9.35
C LYS A 373 9.60 37.85 -10.09
N GLN A 374 9.28 36.56 -10.19
CA GLN A 374 8.09 36.02 -10.83
C GLN A 374 6.83 36.10 -9.94
N ASP A 375 7.03 36.21 -8.62
CA ASP A 375 5.97 36.24 -7.60
C ASP A 375 5.56 37.69 -7.23
N LEU A 376 6.13 38.66 -7.95
CA LEU A 376 5.75 40.07 -7.88
C LEU A 376 4.37 40.28 -8.49
N CYS A 377 3.45 40.84 -7.70
CA CYS A 377 2.12 41.13 -8.19
C CYS A 377 2.11 42.26 -9.22
N SER A 378 1.53 41.97 -10.39
CA SER A 378 1.33 42.90 -11.51
C SER A 378 -0.03 43.61 -11.49
N HIS A 379 -0.97 43.18 -10.63
CA HIS A 379 -2.33 43.72 -10.61
C HIS A 379 -2.38 45.11 -9.95
N GLU A 380 -2.70 46.14 -10.73
CA GLU A 380 -2.74 47.54 -10.27
C GLU A 380 -3.69 47.81 -9.09
N ASN A 381 -4.71 46.96 -8.92
CA ASN A 381 -5.75 47.06 -7.88
C ASN A 381 -5.67 45.95 -6.82
N CYS A 382 -4.56 45.23 -6.69
CA CYS A 382 -4.50 43.98 -5.90
C CYS A 382 -4.86 44.13 -4.40
N THR A 383 -4.63 45.31 -3.81
CA THR A 383 -5.26 45.65 -2.53
C THR A 383 -5.81 47.08 -2.59
N PRO A 384 -6.93 47.40 -1.91
CA PRO A 384 -7.52 48.74 -1.88
C PRO A 384 -6.62 49.80 -1.21
N THR A 385 -5.49 49.39 -0.63
CA THR A 385 -4.49 50.28 -0.01
C THR A 385 -3.28 50.59 -0.88
N ILE A 386 -3.02 49.78 -1.91
CA ILE A 386 -1.84 49.95 -2.77
C ILE A 386 -2.11 51.05 -3.81
N ARG A 387 -1.17 51.98 -3.89
CA ARG A 387 -1.12 52.94 -5.00
C ARG A 387 -0.49 52.27 -6.22
N VAL A 388 -1.12 52.48 -7.38
CA VAL A 388 -0.61 52.09 -8.71
C VAL A 388 0.89 52.36 -8.82
N GLY A 389 1.65 51.35 -9.24
CA GLY A 389 3.12 51.40 -9.39
C GLY A 389 3.96 50.95 -8.19
N ASN A 390 3.37 50.55 -7.06
CA ASN A 390 4.13 49.83 -6.01
C ASN A 390 4.11 48.32 -6.26
N GLN A 391 5.26 47.77 -6.67
CA GLN A 391 5.54 46.33 -6.58
C GLN A 391 5.33 45.81 -5.15
N HIS A 392 4.92 44.55 -5.01
CA HIS A 392 4.70 43.86 -3.75
C HIS A 392 4.71 42.34 -3.99
N LEU A 393 5.07 41.56 -2.96
CA LEU A 393 4.96 40.10 -2.95
C LEU A 393 3.75 39.67 -2.13
N HIS A 394 3.04 38.64 -2.57
CA HIS A 394 1.98 37.98 -1.79
C HIS A 394 2.43 36.62 -1.28
N PHE A 395 2.06 36.33 -0.03
CA PHE A 395 2.16 35.00 0.54
C PHE A 395 0.82 34.61 1.18
N VAL A 396 0.51 33.32 1.18
CA VAL A 396 -0.74 32.74 1.67
C VAL A 396 -0.45 31.95 2.95
N ILE A 397 -1.22 32.21 4.00
CA ILE A 397 -1.31 31.31 5.16
C ILE A 397 -2.45 30.32 4.89
N ASP A 398 -2.13 29.09 4.48
CA ASP A 398 -3.08 27.97 4.34
C ASP A 398 -3.46 27.44 5.73
N GLY A 399 -4.63 27.82 6.20
CA GLY A 399 -5.21 27.38 7.46
C GLY A 399 -5.54 25.88 7.54
N MET A 400 -5.54 25.15 6.41
CA MET A 400 -5.67 23.69 6.37
C MET A 400 -4.32 22.99 6.10
N GLY A 401 -3.24 23.73 5.88
CA GLY A 401 -1.93 23.20 5.47
C GLY A 401 -1.26 22.31 6.52
N LEU A 402 -1.62 22.52 7.79
CA LEU A 402 -1.03 21.80 8.90
C LEU A 402 -1.76 20.49 9.18
N ASN A 403 -1.04 19.42 8.83
CA ASN A 403 -1.42 18.02 8.99
C ASN A 403 -1.98 17.77 10.41
N PRO A 404 -3.19 17.19 10.58
CA PRO A 404 -3.87 17.04 11.88
C PRO A 404 -3.25 15.97 12.79
N CYS A 405 -1.93 15.99 12.93
CA CYS A 405 -1.13 15.08 13.75
C CYS A 405 -1.20 15.46 15.24
N ASN A 406 -2.35 15.13 15.83
CA ASN A 406 -2.62 14.95 17.26
C ASN A 406 -2.83 16.22 18.10
N ASP A 407 -3.94 16.17 18.85
CA ASP A 407 -4.33 16.91 20.07
C ASP A 407 -4.40 18.45 20.05
N VAL A 408 -3.72 19.15 19.14
CA VAL A 408 -3.96 20.58 18.91
C VAL A 408 -4.87 20.73 17.71
N THR A 409 -6.18 20.60 17.93
CA THR A 409 -7.16 21.13 16.98
C THR A 409 -6.91 22.62 16.82
N ASN A 410 -6.35 22.97 15.66
CA ASN A 410 -6.28 24.33 15.13
C ASN A 410 -7.60 25.07 15.43
N LEU A 411 -7.54 25.99 16.39
CA LEU A 411 -8.70 26.76 16.80
C LEU A 411 -8.98 27.91 15.82
N TRP A 412 -8.02 28.31 14.95
CA TRP A 412 -8.21 29.37 13.95
C TRP A 412 -9.21 28.97 12.84
N CYS A 413 -9.52 27.67 12.70
CA CYS A 413 -10.57 27.10 11.85
C CYS A 413 -11.87 26.70 12.59
N LEU A 414 -12.00 26.95 13.90
CA LEU A 414 -13.23 26.63 14.68
C LEU A 414 -14.05 27.87 15.08
N PHE A 415 -13.58 29.09 14.80
CA PHE A 415 -14.43 30.27 14.91
C PHE A 415 -15.46 30.26 13.77
N ASN A 416 -16.69 30.66 14.04
CA ASN A 416 -17.72 30.69 12.98
C ASN A 416 -17.83 32.08 12.34
N ASP A 417 -18.18 32.10 11.05
CA ASP A 417 -18.46 33.35 10.36
C ASP A 417 -19.76 33.97 10.92
N CYS A 418 -19.75 35.27 11.17
CA CYS A 418 -20.84 35.98 11.81
C CYS A 418 -22.08 36.14 10.91
N ARG A 419 -21.96 35.97 9.58
CA ARG A 419 -23.04 36.19 8.60
C ARG A 419 -24.18 35.19 8.73
N LYS A 420 -25.40 35.71 8.91
CA LYS A 420 -26.63 34.92 8.88
C LYS A 420 -26.92 34.27 7.52
N ASN A 421 -26.45 34.88 6.44
CA ASN A 421 -26.52 34.32 5.09
C ASN A 421 -25.13 34.42 4.44
N ILE A 422 -24.42 33.29 4.37
CA ILE A 422 -23.03 33.25 3.92
C ILE A 422 -22.85 33.59 2.43
N ASN A 423 -23.93 33.53 1.65
CA ASN A 423 -23.97 33.94 0.25
C ASN A 423 -23.93 35.48 0.07
N VAL A 424 -24.04 36.25 1.17
CA VAL A 424 -23.83 37.70 1.14
C VAL A 424 -22.34 37.97 1.33
N GLN A 425 -21.73 38.64 0.35
CA GLN A 425 -20.28 38.94 0.33
C GLN A 425 -19.84 39.71 1.59
N THR A 426 -20.64 40.67 2.04
CA THR A 426 -20.34 41.53 3.21
C THR A 426 -21.31 41.30 4.37
N PRO A 427 -20.86 41.44 5.64
CA PRO A 427 -21.73 41.31 6.80
C PRO A 427 -22.71 42.49 6.90
N THR A 428 -23.97 42.20 7.22
CA THR A 428 -24.98 43.22 7.47
C THR A 428 -24.80 43.87 8.85
N THR A 429 -25.48 45.00 9.07
CA THR A 429 -25.51 45.67 10.38
C THR A 429 -26.05 44.77 11.52
N ASP A 430 -26.82 43.72 11.21
CA ASP A 430 -27.19 42.73 12.23
C ASP A 430 -26.05 41.73 12.49
N ASP A 431 -25.37 41.24 11.45
CA ASP A 431 -24.24 40.30 11.59
C ASP A 431 -23.08 40.89 12.41
N LEU A 432 -22.79 42.18 12.21
CA LEU A 432 -21.82 42.94 13.00
C LEU A 432 -22.20 43.06 14.49
N ARG A 433 -23.48 42.90 14.87
CA ARG A 433 -23.88 42.82 16.29
C ARG A 433 -23.46 41.51 16.94
N PHE A 434 -23.28 40.45 16.17
CA PHE A 434 -22.86 39.14 16.67
C PHE A 434 -21.34 38.95 16.61
N GLN A 435 -20.68 39.44 15.56
CA GLN A 435 -19.21 39.47 15.47
C GLN A 435 -18.56 40.03 16.75
N ASN A 436 -17.82 39.20 17.49
CA ASN A 436 -17.07 39.59 18.68
C ASN A 436 -15.55 39.46 18.51
N CYS A 437 -15.10 38.80 17.44
CA CYS A 437 -13.71 38.62 17.12
C CYS A 437 -13.38 39.22 15.74
N GLU A 438 -12.14 39.68 15.56
CA GLU A 438 -11.64 40.17 14.28
C GLU A 438 -10.18 39.79 14.05
N PHE A 439 -9.80 39.73 12.77
CA PHE A 439 -8.45 39.43 12.32
C PHE A 439 -7.62 40.71 12.25
N VAL A 440 -6.61 40.81 13.11
CA VAL A 440 -5.71 41.95 13.18
C VAL A 440 -4.41 41.61 12.48
N GLN A 441 -4.23 42.16 11.28
CA GLN A 441 -2.98 42.09 10.54
C GLN A 441 -1.94 43.05 11.14
N VAL A 442 -0.76 42.51 11.46
CA VAL A 442 0.41 43.24 11.94
C VAL A 442 1.65 42.82 11.14
N THR A 443 2.75 43.56 11.27
CA THR A 443 4.09 43.03 10.99
C THR A 443 4.88 42.87 12.28
N VAL A 444 5.41 41.67 12.52
CA VAL A 444 6.26 41.29 13.67
C VAL A 444 7.69 41.16 13.15
N ASP A 445 8.58 42.06 13.59
CA ASP A 445 9.97 42.16 13.11
C ASP A 445 10.11 42.09 11.57
N GLY A 446 9.14 42.71 10.88
CA GLY A 446 9.07 42.82 9.42
C GLY A 446 8.21 41.77 8.73
N TRP A 447 8.03 40.58 9.33
CA TRP A 447 7.17 39.54 8.77
C TRP A 447 5.70 39.83 9.05
N THR A 448 4.81 39.68 8.06
CA THR A 448 3.38 39.89 8.26
C THR A 448 2.78 38.74 9.07
N SER A 449 1.85 39.01 9.96
CA SER A 449 1.15 37.99 10.75
C SER A 449 -0.25 38.47 11.12
N VAL A 450 -1.17 37.52 11.28
CA VAL A 450 -2.57 37.80 11.66
C VAL A 450 -2.82 37.25 13.06
N PHE A 451 -3.57 37.98 13.87
CA PHE A 451 -3.98 37.58 15.22
C PHE A 451 -5.50 37.68 15.35
N VAL A 452 -6.12 36.78 16.13
CA VAL A 452 -7.54 36.88 16.49
C VAL A 452 -7.64 37.64 17.81
N VAL A 453 -8.34 38.79 17.77
CA VAL A 453 -8.61 39.60 18.96
C VAL A 453 -10.11 39.78 19.16
N THR A 454 -10.53 39.98 20.40
CA THR A 454 -11.92 40.35 20.72
C THR A 454 -12.15 41.86 20.49
N ASN A 455 -13.05 42.22 19.58
CA ASN A 455 -13.37 43.62 19.25
C ASN A 455 -14.52 44.22 20.09
N LYS A 456 -15.18 43.39 20.91
CA LYS A 456 -16.06 43.82 22.01
C LYS A 456 -15.90 42.88 23.21
N TYR A 457 -16.57 43.21 24.32
CA TYR A 457 -16.65 42.33 25.49
C TYR A 457 -17.54 41.10 25.18
N VAL A 458 -17.08 39.92 25.60
CA VAL A 458 -17.78 38.64 25.44
C VAL A 458 -18.09 38.06 26.83
N LYS A 459 -19.31 37.57 27.04
CA LYS A 459 -19.69 36.88 28.27
C LYS A 459 -19.36 35.39 28.21
N LYS A 460 -19.15 34.78 29.37
CA LYS A 460 -19.13 33.33 29.54
C LYS A 460 -20.34 32.66 28.86
N GLY A 461 -20.09 31.70 27.98
CA GLY A 461 -21.08 30.91 27.26
C GLY A 461 -21.48 31.45 25.88
N GLU A 462 -21.11 32.70 25.55
CA GLU A 462 -21.31 33.27 24.21
C GLU A 462 -20.33 32.63 23.20
N ASP A 463 -20.81 32.46 21.96
CA ASP A 463 -20.05 31.94 20.82
C ASP A 463 -19.08 32.98 20.28
N LEU A 464 -17.88 32.56 19.89
CA LEU A 464 -16.89 33.40 19.26
C LEU A 464 -17.09 33.39 17.74
N MET A 465 -17.57 34.53 17.23
CA MET A 465 -17.89 34.76 15.83
C MET A 465 -17.02 35.89 15.27
N LEU A 466 -16.46 35.65 14.10
CA LEU A 466 -15.64 36.61 13.33
C LEU A 466 -16.18 36.75 11.91
N TYR A 467 -15.54 37.56 11.07
CA TYR A 467 -15.81 37.60 9.64
C TYR A 467 -14.56 37.16 8.90
N TYR A 468 -14.63 36.06 8.14
CA TYR A 468 -13.48 35.51 7.41
C TYR A 468 -13.13 36.29 6.14
N GLY A 469 -13.96 37.24 5.73
CA GLY A 469 -13.80 38.00 4.50
C GLY A 469 -14.78 37.56 3.41
N GLN A 470 -14.72 38.28 2.29
CA GLN A 470 -15.59 38.07 1.13
C GLN A 470 -15.28 36.73 0.44
N THR A 471 -13.99 36.46 0.22
CA THR A 471 -13.45 35.25 -0.42
C THR A 471 -13.87 33.94 0.27
N TYR A 472 -14.09 33.95 1.59
CA TYR A 472 -14.65 32.82 2.34
C TYR A 472 -16.07 32.46 1.89
N GLY A 473 -16.92 33.47 1.70
CA GLY A 473 -18.30 33.28 1.25
C GLY A 473 -18.35 32.82 -0.21
N GLU A 474 -17.50 33.40 -1.06
CA GLU A 474 -17.34 33.01 -2.46
C GLU A 474 -16.86 31.55 -2.58
N SER A 475 -15.82 31.17 -1.82
CA SER A 475 -15.34 29.77 -1.73
C SER A 475 -16.42 28.79 -1.27
N LEU A 476 -17.32 29.20 -0.36
CA LEU A 476 -18.43 28.34 0.06
C LEU A 476 -19.53 28.21 -1.01
N VAL A 477 -19.82 29.27 -1.76
CA VAL A 477 -20.74 29.23 -2.90
C VAL A 477 -20.17 28.33 -4.00
N GLU A 478 -18.90 28.54 -4.38
CA GLU A 478 -18.18 27.70 -5.34
C GLU A 478 -18.17 26.22 -4.92
N HIS A 479 -17.87 25.93 -3.64
CA HIS A 479 -17.85 24.57 -3.14
C HIS A 479 -19.24 23.91 -3.18
N SER A 480 -20.29 24.66 -2.85
CA SER A 480 -21.69 24.17 -2.93
C SER A 480 -22.09 23.86 -4.38
N GLN A 481 -21.80 24.77 -5.31
CA GLN A 481 -22.02 24.57 -6.74
C GLN A 481 -21.20 23.40 -7.29
N TYR A 482 -19.93 23.29 -6.92
CA TYR A 482 -19.06 22.19 -7.28
C TYR A 482 -19.60 20.85 -6.80
N VAL A 483 -19.98 20.73 -5.52
CA VAL A 483 -20.55 19.50 -4.95
C VAL A 483 -21.86 19.12 -5.63
N GLN A 484 -22.70 20.11 -5.99
CA GLN A 484 -23.92 19.87 -6.75
C GLN A 484 -23.63 19.38 -8.18
N ASN A 485 -22.75 20.07 -8.91
CA ASN A 485 -22.31 19.67 -10.25
C ASN A 485 -21.69 18.26 -10.27
N THR A 486 -20.93 17.89 -9.23
CA THR A 486 -20.36 16.54 -9.10
C THR A 486 -21.41 15.48 -8.77
N LYS A 487 -22.44 15.80 -7.97
CA LYS A 487 -23.60 14.91 -7.77
C LYS A 487 -24.37 14.68 -9.07
N GLU A 488 -24.63 15.74 -9.85
CA GLU A 488 -25.34 15.65 -11.13
C GLU A 488 -24.54 14.88 -12.18
N LYS A 489 -23.22 15.11 -12.27
CA LYS A 489 -22.31 14.29 -13.08
C LYS A 489 -22.32 12.82 -12.66
N GLN A 490 -22.26 12.52 -11.36
CA GLN A 490 -22.29 11.14 -10.87
C GLN A 490 -23.63 10.46 -11.17
N GLN A 491 -24.76 11.16 -10.98
CA GLN A 491 -26.08 10.67 -11.38
C GLN A 491 -26.18 10.40 -12.89
N PHE A 492 -25.65 11.29 -13.73
CA PHE A 492 -25.58 11.07 -15.17
C PHE A 492 -24.72 9.85 -15.53
N ILE A 493 -23.54 9.69 -14.91
CA ILE A 493 -22.68 8.52 -15.08
C ILE A 493 -23.43 7.25 -14.67
N ASP A 494 -24.08 7.23 -13.50
CA ASP A 494 -24.83 6.07 -13.00
C ASP A 494 -26.11 5.77 -13.82
N MET A 495 -26.64 6.73 -14.57
CA MET A 495 -27.73 6.52 -15.54
C MET A 495 -27.25 5.94 -16.88
N GLN A 496 -26.01 6.24 -17.31
CA GLN A 496 -25.47 5.77 -18.60
C GLN A 496 -24.67 4.47 -18.47
N MET A 497 -23.89 4.30 -17.39
CA MET A 497 -23.04 3.14 -17.13
C MET A 497 -23.75 1.79 -17.23
N PRO A 498 -24.99 1.58 -16.69
CA PRO A 498 -25.68 0.30 -16.78
C PRO A 498 -25.83 -0.17 -18.24
N ARG A 499 -26.19 0.75 -19.14
CA ARG A 499 -26.44 0.44 -20.57
C ARG A 499 -25.18 0.01 -21.33
N VAL A 500 -24.00 0.41 -20.86
CA VAL A 500 -22.70 0.05 -21.47
C VAL A 500 -22.11 -1.19 -20.80
N CYS A 501 -22.24 -1.30 -19.48
CA CYS A 501 -21.60 -2.35 -18.69
C CYS A 501 -22.45 -3.63 -18.57
N GLU A 502 -23.78 -3.58 -18.57
CA GLU A 502 -24.61 -4.79 -18.48
C GLU A 502 -24.35 -5.77 -19.64
N PRO A 503 -24.36 -5.37 -20.93
CA PRO A 503 -24.09 -6.31 -22.03
C PRO A 503 -22.69 -6.91 -21.91
N LEU A 504 -21.71 -6.11 -21.50
CA LEU A 504 -20.30 -6.51 -21.42
C LEU A 504 -20.03 -7.45 -20.23
N TRP A 505 -20.68 -7.22 -19.08
CA TRP A 505 -20.71 -8.18 -17.96
C TRP A 505 -21.41 -9.48 -18.33
N HIS A 506 -22.53 -9.42 -19.05
CA HIS A 506 -23.22 -10.63 -19.51
C HIS A 506 -22.37 -11.42 -20.52
N HIS A 507 -21.64 -10.75 -21.42
CA HIS A 507 -20.69 -11.40 -22.33
C HIS A 507 -19.48 -11.99 -21.60
N LEU A 508 -18.89 -11.29 -20.62
CA LEU A 508 -17.79 -11.82 -19.81
C LEU A 508 -18.22 -13.01 -18.95
N LEU A 509 -19.41 -12.94 -18.34
CA LEU A 509 -19.98 -14.05 -17.58
C LEU A 509 -20.30 -15.25 -18.49
N PHE A 510 -20.84 -15.01 -19.69
CA PHE A 510 -21.10 -16.05 -20.69
C PHE A 510 -19.81 -16.72 -21.18
N LEU A 511 -18.76 -15.94 -21.49
CA LEU A 511 -17.43 -16.45 -21.86
C LEU A 511 -16.80 -17.25 -20.71
N TYR A 512 -16.97 -16.82 -19.46
CA TYR A 512 -16.51 -17.56 -18.28
C TYR A 512 -17.28 -18.88 -18.08
N VAL A 513 -18.59 -18.88 -18.29
CA VAL A 513 -19.41 -20.11 -18.28
C VAL A 513 -19.00 -21.06 -19.41
N LEU A 514 -18.78 -20.56 -20.63
CA LEU A 514 -18.27 -21.38 -21.74
C LEU A 514 -16.87 -21.96 -21.45
N TYR A 515 -15.99 -21.18 -20.83
CA TYR A 515 -14.68 -21.65 -20.38
C TYR A 515 -14.81 -22.79 -19.35
N LEU A 516 -15.67 -22.63 -18.33
CA LEU A 516 -15.93 -23.67 -17.35
C LEU A 516 -16.51 -24.95 -18.00
N ILE A 517 -17.46 -24.81 -18.93
CA ILE A 517 -18.01 -25.95 -19.70
C ILE A 517 -16.90 -26.66 -20.49
N GLY A 518 -16.00 -25.90 -21.12
CA GLY A 518 -14.84 -26.45 -21.83
C GLY A 518 -13.85 -27.18 -20.92
N VAL A 519 -13.62 -26.68 -19.70
CA VAL A 519 -12.82 -27.38 -18.68
C VAL A 519 -13.51 -28.68 -18.26
N PHE A 520 -14.78 -28.64 -17.86
CA PHE A 520 -15.54 -29.83 -17.46
C PHE A 520 -15.62 -30.88 -18.56
N ALA A 521 -15.83 -30.49 -19.82
CA ALA A 521 -15.85 -31.41 -20.96
C ALA A 521 -14.50 -32.11 -21.17
N ASN A 522 -13.38 -31.38 -21.09
CA ASN A 522 -12.04 -31.96 -21.19
C ASN A 522 -11.72 -32.89 -20.01
N THR A 523 -12.07 -32.49 -18.78
CA THR A 523 -11.94 -33.36 -17.58
C THR A 523 -12.77 -34.63 -17.73
N PHE A 524 -14.00 -34.53 -18.22
CA PHE A 524 -14.87 -35.69 -18.47
C PHE A 524 -14.28 -36.64 -19.52
N VAL A 525 -13.79 -36.12 -20.65
CA VAL A 525 -13.14 -36.94 -21.70
C VAL A 525 -11.89 -37.64 -21.16
N LEU A 526 -11.07 -36.97 -20.34
CA LEU A 526 -9.92 -37.59 -19.66
C LEU A 526 -10.37 -38.70 -18.71
N PHE A 527 -11.40 -38.45 -17.90
CA PHE A 527 -11.94 -39.44 -16.95
C PHE A 527 -12.55 -40.65 -17.68
N THR A 528 -13.30 -40.44 -18.77
CA THR A 528 -13.85 -41.52 -19.60
C THR A 528 -12.75 -42.36 -20.25
N LYS A 529 -11.69 -41.73 -20.78
CA LYS A 529 -10.53 -42.46 -21.32
C LYS A 529 -9.81 -43.28 -20.24
N PHE A 530 -9.62 -42.71 -19.05
CA PHE A 530 -9.02 -43.42 -17.92
C PHE A 530 -9.88 -44.60 -17.45
N TYR A 531 -11.21 -44.41 -17.38
CA TYR A 531 -12.15 -45.47 -16.99
C TYR A 531 -12.21 -46.60 -18.02
N LEU A 532 -12.27 -46.29 -19.32
CA LEU A 532 -12.23 -47.29 -20.39
C LEU A 532 -10.89 -48.04 -20.44
N PHE A 533 -9.78 -47.37 -20.12
CA PHE A 533 -8.47 -48.01 -20.02
C PHE A 533 -8.43 -49.04 -18.88
N ASN A 534 -8.96 -48.69 -17.69
CA ASN A 534 -9.06 -49.61 -16.55
C ASN A 534 -10.09 -50.74 -16.73
N ILE A 535 -10.95 -50.68 -17.75
CA ILE A 535 -11.85 -51.78 -18.16
C ILE A 535 -11.21 -52.67 -19.25
N SER A 536 -10.14 -52.20 -19.89
CA SER A 536 -9.45 -52.89 -20.99
C SER A 536 -8.13 -53.55 -20.57
N CYS A 537 -7.81 -53.55 -19.27
CA CYS A 537 -6.65 -54.20 -18.65
C CYS A 537 -7.11 -55.23 -17.61
#